data_AF-A0A7S2F028-F1
#
_entry.id   AF-A0A7S2F028-F1
#
_cell.length_a   1.000
_cell.length_b   1.000
_cell.length_c   1.000
_cell.angle_alpha   90.00
_cell.angle_beta   90.00
_cell.angle_gamma   90.00
#
_symmetry.space_group_name_H-M   'P 1'
#
loop_
_entity.id
_entity.type
_entity.pdbx_description
1 polymer ?
#
loop_
_entity_poly.entity_id
_entity_poly.type
_entity_poly.pdbx_seq_one_letter_code
_entity_poly.pdbx_strand_id
1 'polypeptide(L)'
;PYKKSGADTPAPVKKNIVTLIDAMVVFSIIWSVGAAVVTESRPKFSTFIRSLLQGKEEGVTPFKRLSPEFPERGSAFDWVFVLEKTQWLTWMDTVEPQTIKAGSQVESLVIQTMDNVRYRYVLNHCIQHQIKLLFC
;
A
#
# COMPACT_ATOMS: atom_id res chain seq x y z
N PRO A 1 -11.86 -32.30 -6.70
CA PRO A 1 -11.94 -32.27 -5.23
C PRO A 1 -10.80 -31.42 -4.62
N TYR A 2 -11.05 -30.11 -4.48
CA TYR A 2 -10.12 -29.17 -3.85
C TYR A 2 -10.04 -29.44 -2.34
N LYS A 3 -8.85 -29.79 -1.85
CA LYS A 3 -8.55 -29.90 -0.42
C LYS A 3 -8.57 -28.48 0.18
N LYS A 4 -9.43 -28.26 1.18
CA LYS A 4 -9.34 -27.10 2.08
C LYS A 4 -8.00 -27.18 2.81
N SER A 5 -7.04 -26.36 2.38
CA SER A 5 -5.84 -26.10 3.18
C SER A 5 -6.27 -25.39 4.46
N GLY A 6 -5.90 -25.96 5.60
CA GLY A 6 -6.20 -25.41 6.91
C GLY A 6 -5.76 -23.96 7.00
N ALA A 7 -6.64 -23.11 7.52
CA ALA A 7 -6.32 -21.76 7.91
C ALA A 7 -5.41 -21.83 9.14
N ASP A 8 -4.12 -22.01 8.93
CA ASP A 8 -3.09 -21.64 9.90
C ASP A 8 -3.12 -20.11 9.97
N THR A 9 -4.01 -19.61 10.82
CA THR A 9 -4.07 -18.21 11.18
C THR A 9 -2.80 -17.91 11.98
N PRO A 10 -1.87 -17.07 11.50
CA PRO A 10 -0.68 -16.75 12.29
C PRO A 10 -1.13 -15.93 13.51
N ALA A 11 -1.00 -16.49 14.72
CA ALA A 11 -1.04 -15.68 15.94
C ALA A 11 0.29 -14.92 16.02
N PRO A 12 0.29 -13.56 16.05
CA PRO A 12 -0.37 -12.82 17.12
C PRO A 12 -1.14 -11.57 16.64
N VAL A 13 -2.21 -11.73 15.85
CA VAL A 13 -3.11 -10.58 15.49
C VAL A 13 -3.76 -9.92 16.72
N LYS A 14 -3.80 -10.61 17.87
CA LYS A 14 -4.47 -10.13 19.08
C LYS A 14 -3.74 -9.03 19.85
N LYS A 15 -2.44 -8.77 19.61
CA LYS A 15 -1.66 -7.91 20.51
C LYS A 15 -1.70 -6.40 20.25
N ASN A 16 -2.30 -5.90 19.17
CA ASN A 16 -2.66 -4.47 19.03
C ASN A 16 -3.51 -4.24 17.77
N ILE A 17 -4.69 -4.85 17.69
CA ILE A 17 -5.58 -4.72 16.51
C ILE A 17 -5.87 -3.24 16.18
N VAL A 18 -5.96 -2.39 17.20
CA VAL A 18 -6.17 -0.95 17.05
C VAL A 18 -5.04 -0.30 16.27
N THR A 19 -3.78 -0.61 16.56
CA THR A 19 -2.64 0.02 15.84
C THR A 19 -2.51 -0.50 14.41
N LEU A 20 -2.87 -1.77 14.17
CA LEU A 20 -2.95 -2.34 12.82
C LEU A 20 -4.02 -1.64 11.99
N ILE A 21 -5.20 -1.40 12.58
CA ILE A 21 -6.28 -0.66 11.94
C ILE A 21 -5.83 0.77 11.62
N ASP A 22 -5.12 1.44 12.53
CA ASP A 22 -4.63 2.81 12.27
C ASP A 22 -3.73 2.88 11.04
N ALA A 23 -2.73 1.99 10.96
CA ALA A 23 -1.83 1.94 9.81
C ALA A 23 -2.57 1.61 8.51
N MET A 24 -3.54 0.69 8.58
CA MET A 24 -4.38 0.34 7.44
C MET A 24 -5.28 1.50 6.99
N VAL A 25 -5.85 2.26 7.92
CA VAL A 25 -6.66 3.44 7.58
C VAL A 25 -5.80 4.48 6.86
N VAL A 26 -4.57 4.73 7.33
CA VAL A 26 -3.63 5.63 6.65
C VAL A 26 -3.32 5.14 5.24
N PHE A 27 -2.98 3.84 5.10
CA PHE A 27 -2.73 3.23 3.80
C PHE A 27 -3.93 3.38 2.86
N SER A 28 -5.14 3.07 3.34
CA SER A 28 -6.38 3.18 2.57
C SER A 28 -6.67 4.62 2.14
N ILE A 29 -6.41 5.62 2.98
CA ILE A 29 -6.60 7.05 2.63
C ILE A 29 -5.66 7.44 1.48
N ILE A 30 -4.39 7.03 1.54
CA ILE A 30 -3.40 7.30 0.48
C ILE A 30 -3.87 6.72 -0.85
N TRP A 31 -4.39 5.49 -0.86
CA TRP A 31 -4.80 4.79 -2.09
C TRP A 31 -6.25 4.98 -2.51
N SER A 32 -7.04 5.73 -1.75
CA SER A 32 -8.40 6.14 -2.13
C SER A 32 -8.42 7.62 -2.54
N VAL A 33 -8.24 8.51 -1.57
CA VAL A 33 -8.24 9.96 -1.79
C VAL A 33 -7.03 10.36 -2.64
N GLY A 34 -5.86 9.82 -2.34
CA GLY A 34 -4.65 10.12 -3.08
C GLY A 34 -4.65 9.55 -4.51
N ALA A 35 -5.47 8.53 -4.80
CA ALA A 35 -5.64 8.03 -6.17
C ALA A 35 -6.46 8.99 -7.04
N ALA A 36 -7.35 9.79 -6.44
CA ALA A 36 -8.17 10.77 -7.15
C ALA A 36 -7.44 12.10 -7.42
N VAL A 37 -6.26 12.33 -6.83
CA VAL A 37 -5.49 13.56 -7.07
C VAL A 37 -4.68 13.47 -8.36
N VAL A 38 -4.54 14.60 -9.04
CA VAL A 38 -3.65 14.73 -10.21
C VAL A 38 -2.18 14.54 -9.80
N THR A 39 -1.36 14.05 -10.72
CA THR A 39 0.06 13.73 -10.49
C THR A 39 0.84 14.88 -9.84
N GLU A 40 0.62 16.11 -10.30
CA GLU A 40 1.27 17.32 -9.78
C GLU A 40 0.91 17.64 -8.31
N SER A 41 -0.24 17.16 -7.85
CA SER A 41 -0.73 17.36 -6.48
C SER A 41 -0.29 16.26 -5.51
N ARG A 42 0.22 15.12 -6.01
CA ARG A 42 0.70 14.01 -5.18
C ARG A 42 1.81 14.39 -4.18
N PRO A 43 2.79 15.24 -4.53
CA PRO A 43 3.79 15.69 -3.55
C PRO A 43 3.15 16.51 -2.42
N LYS A 44 2.23 17.43 -2.75
CA LYS A 44 1.52 18.25 -1.76
C LYS A 44 0.68 17.39 -0.81
N PHE A 45 -0.05 16.42 -1.37
CA PHE A 45 -0.79 15.43 -0.59
C PHE A 45 0.14 14.61 0.33
N SER A 46 1.29 14.17 -0.19
CA SER A 46 2.29 13.40 0.57
C SER A 46 2.88 14.18 1.73
N THR A 47 3.05 15.50 1.60
CA THR A 47 3.48 16.36 2.71
C THR A 47 2.35 16.57 3.70
N PHE A 48 1.14 16.89 3.22
CA PHE A 48 -0.04 17.13 4.05
C PHE A 48 -0.36 15.92 4.94
N ILE A 49 -0.43 14.71 4.38
CA ILE A 49 -0.77 13.51 5.16
C ILE A 49 0.24 13.25 6.28
N ARG A 50 1.53 13.54 6.05
CA ARG A 50 2.58 13.40 7.08
C ARG A 50 2.43 14.45 8.18
N SER A 51 2.20 15.70 7.79
CA SER A 51 1.96 16.79 8.73
C SER A 51 0.73 16.53 9.61
N LEU A 52 -0.35 16.00 9.00
CA LEU A 52 -1.56 15.57 9.68
C LEU A 52 -1.28 14.47 10.73
N LEU A 53 -0.53 13.43 10.34
CA LEU A 53 -0.17 12.33 11.24
C LEU A 53 0.78 12.75 12.37
N GLN A 54 1.54 13.83 12.17
CA GLN A 54 2.41 14.42 13.19
C GLN A 54 1.68 15.43 14.08
N GLY A 55 0.39 15.68 13.84
CA GLY A 55 -0.40 16.64 14.62
C GLY A 55 0.02 18.10 14.42
N LYS A 56 0.60 18.43 13.26
CA LYS A 56 1.10 19.77 12.93
C LYS A 56 0.06 20.66 12.22
N GLU A 57 -1.07 20.09 11.83
CA GLU A 57 -2.14 20.83 11.13
C GLU A 57 -3.05 21.55 12.13
N GLU A 58 -3.15 22.89 12.00
CA GLU A 58 -4.00 23.72 12.84
C GLU A 58 -5.49 23.41 12.61
N GLY A 59 -6.29 23.46 13.69
CA GLY A 59 -7.73 23.22 13.63
C GLY A 59 -8.14 21.74 13.51
N VAL A 60 -7.18 20.81 13.50
CA VAL A 60 -7.45 19.36 13.50
C VAL A 60 -6.96 18.75 14.81
N THR A 61 -7.78 17.89 15.43
CA THR A 61 -7.35 17.13 16.60
C THR A 61 -6.20 16.19 16.20
N PRO A 62 -5.02 16.25 16.86
CA PRO A 62 -3.89 15.41 16.51
C PRO A 62 -4.25 13.94 16.47
N PHE A 63 -3.86 13.26 15.38
CA PHE A 63 -4.00 11.82 15.30
C PHE A 63 -3.07 11.15 16.34
N LYS A 64 -3.49 10.01 16.89
CA LYS A 64 -2.61 9.26 17.82
C LYS A 64 -1.34 8.82 17.10
N ARG A 65 -0.23 8.69 17.85
CA ARG A 65 1.05 8.25 17.28
C ARG A 65 0.90 6.87 16.65
N LEU A 66 1.19 6.79 15.35
CA LEU A 66 1.13 5.55 14.59
C LEU A 66 2.23 4.59 15.08
N SER A 67 1.90 3.30 15.22
CA SER A 67 2.87 2.25 15.53
C SER A 67 2.62 1.06 14.60
N PRO A 68 3.53 0.76 13.66
CA PRO A 68 4.79 1.47 13.37
C PRO A 68 4.58 2.85 12.71
N GLU A 69 5.56 3.74 12.88
CA GLU A 69 5.51 5.10 12.34
C GLU A 69 5.49 5.11 10.81
N PHE A 70 4.75 6.08 10.25
CA PHE A 70 4.70 6.25 8.80
C PHE A 70 6.01 6.82 8.27
N PRO A 71 6.64 6.22 7.24
CA PRO A 71 7.93 6.66 6.74
C PRO A 71 7.95 8.10 6.17
N GLU A 72 9.00 8.84 6.51
CA GLU A 72 9.17 10.23 6.06
C GLU A 72 9.80 10.35 4.67
N ARG A 73 10.56 9.33 4.23
CA ARG A 73 11.30 9.38 2.96
C ARG A 73 10.39 9.05 1.77
N GLY A 74 10.69 9.66 0.63
CA GLY A 74 9.98 9.40 -0.62
C GLY A 74 8.54 9.91 -0.65
N SER A 75 7.82 9.55 -1.69
CA SER A 75 6.40 9.80 -1.83
C SER A 75 5.60 8.95 -0.86
N ALA A 76 4.45 9.45 -0.37
CA ALA A 76 3.58 8.62 0.48
C ALA A 76 3.09 7.35 -0.27
N PHE A 77 3.05 7.42 -1.60
CA PHE A 77 2.69 6.33 -2.51
C PHE A 77 3.82 5.30 -2.72
N ASP A 78 5.03 5.54 -2.22
CA ASP A 78 6.16 4.58 -2.27
C ASP A 78 6.00 3.44 -1.25
N TRP A 79 5.10 3.62 -0.29
CA TRP A 79 4.95 2.74 0.86
C TRP A 79 3.65 1.94 0.84
N VAL A 80 3.73 0.72 1.36
CA VAL A 80 2.61 -0.19 1.60
C VAL A 80 2.71 -0.77 3.01
N PHE A 81 1.58 -0.88 3.70
CA PHE A 81 1.53 -1.54 5.00
C PHE A 81 1.22 -3.03 4.81
N VAL A 82 2.13 -3.89 5.24
CA VAL A 82 1.99 -5.35 5.11
C VAL A 82 1.55 -5.92 6.45
N LEU A 83 0.29 -6.38 6.55
CA LEU A 83 -0.29 -6.86 7.81
C LEU A 83 0.48 -8.07 8.36
N GLU A 84 0.93 -8.99 7.50
CA GLU A 84 1.64 -10.22 7.90
C GLU A 84 2.96 -9.90 8.60
N LYS A 85 3.60 -8.79 8.21
CA LYS A 85 4.87 -8.33 8.76
C LYS A 85 4.71 -7.15 9.75
N THR A 86 3.48 -6.64 9.90
CA THR A 86 3.14 -5.48 10.75
C THR A 86 4.07 -4.28 10.53
N GLN A 87 4.45 -3.98 9.29
CA GLN A 87 5.42 -2.95 8.95
C GLN A 87 5.15 -2.25 7.62
N TRP A 88 5.69 -1.04 7.50
CA TRP A 88 5.74 -0.30 6.24
C TRP A 88 6.92 -0.78 5.41
N LEU A 89 6.64 -1.17 4.17
CA LEU A 89 7.65 -1.60 3.19
C LEU A 89 7.55 -0.74 1.93
N THR A 90 8.63 -0.70 1.15
CA THR A 90 8.51 -0.18 -0.21
C THR A 90 7.82 -1.22 -1.09
N TRP A 91 7.15 -0.78 -2.16
CA TRP A 91 6.51 -1.71 -3.09
C TRP A 91 7.47 -2.76 -3.68
N MET A 92 8.71 -2.38 -3.93
CA MET A 92 9.70 -3.31 -4.49
C MET A 92 10.11 -4.40 -3.50
N ASP A 93 10.04 -4.14 -2.19
CA ASP A 93 10.32 -5.15 -1.15
C ASP A 93 9.20 -6.19 -1.00
N THR A 94 8.05 -5.97 -1.65
CA THR A 94 6.90 -6.90 -1.61
C THR A 94 6.92 -7.95 -2.70
N VAL A 95 7.82 -7.83 -3.68
CA VAL A 95 7.87 -8.68 -4.87
C VAL A 95 9.28 -9.20 -5.08
N GLU A 96 9.38 -10.43 -5.60
CA GLU A 96 10.67 -10.99 -6.00
C GLU A 96 11.21 -10.28 -7.24
N PRO A 97 12.53 -10.03 -7.34
CA PRO A 97 13.12 -9.43 -8.54
C PRO A 97 12.79 -10.23 -9.80
N GLN A 98 12.34 -9.54 -10.85
CA GLN A 98 12.01 -10.18 -12.12
C GLN A 98 13.26 -10.73 -12.81
N THR A 99 13.22 -12.01 -13.20
CA THR A 99 14.24 -12.63 -14.04
C THR A 99 13.72 -12.76 -15.47
N ILE A 100 14.35 -12.09 -16.43
CA ILE A 100 13.98 -12.17 -17.86
C ILE A 100 14.80 -13.28 -18.51
N LYS A 101 14.13 -14.30 -19.05
CA LYS A 101 14.79 -15.39 -19.77
C LYS A 101 15.25 -14.92 -21.16
N ALA A 102 16.44 -15.34 -21.58
CA ALA A 102 16.93 -15.12 -22.93
C ALA A 102 15.96 -15.73 -23.97
N GLY A 103 15.62 -14.96 -25.01
CA GLY A 103 14.66 -15.38 -26.05
C GLY A 103 13.18 -15.07 -25.76
N SER A 104 12.87 -14.37 -24.66
CA SER A 104 11.50 -13.90 -24.40
C SER A 104 11.06 -12.86 -25.42
N GLN A 105 9.84 -12.97 -25.96
CA GLN A 105 9.27 -11.99 -26.87
C GLN A 105 9.01 -10.67 -26.15
N VAL A 106 9.58 -9.58 -26.65
CA VAL A 106 9.56 -8.26 -26.00
C VAL A 106 8.14 -7.75 -25.79
N GLU A 107 7.24 -8.06 -26.72
CA GLU A 107 5.84 -7.67 -26.73
C GLU A 107 5.04 -8.28 -25.56
N SER A 108 5.51 -9.41 -25.03
CA SER A 108 4.89 -10.10 -23.90
C SER A 108 5.47 -9.67 -22.55
N LEU A 109 6.54 -8.87 -22.54
CA LEU A 109 7.25 -8.48 -21.32
C LEU A 109 6.58 -7.27 -20.66
N VAL A 110 5.88 -7.53 -19.55
CA VAL A 110 5.54 -6.46 -18.60
C VAL A 110 6.70 -6.30 -17.63
N ILE A 111 7.39 -5.16 -17.71
CA ILE A 111 8.54 -4.87 -16.86
C ILE A 111 8.09 -4.58 -15.43
N GLN A 112 8.73 -5.22 -14.46
CA GLN A 112 8.50 -5.01 -13.04
C GLN A 112 9.08 -3.68 -12.58
N THR A 113 8.38 -2.61 -12.92
CA THR A 113 8.59 -1.28 -12.37
C THR A 113 7.73 -1.09 -11.12
N MET A 114 8.07 -0.10 -10.29
CA MET A 114 7.32 0.23 -9.08
C MET A 114 5.84 0.51 -9.38
N ASP A 115 5.56 1.23 -10.47
CA ASP A 115 4.19 1.54 -10.91
C ASP A 115 3.41 0.28 -11.31
N ASN A 116 4.04 -0.66 -12.01
CA ASN A 116 3.41 -1.94 -12.33
C ASN A 116 3.05 -2.73 -11.06
N VAL A 117 3.92 -2.74 -10.05
CA VAL A 117 3.64 -3.43 -8.78
C VAL A 117 2.45 -2.81 -8.05
N ARG A 118 2.43 -1.48 -7.94
CA ARG A 118 1.35 -0.71 -7.30
C ARG A 118 0.00 -0.92 -7.97
N TYR A 119 -0.07 -0.68 -9.27
CA TYR A 119 -1.33 -0.78 -10.00
C TYR A 119 -1.81 -2.22 -10.07
N ARG A 120 -0.90 -3.19 -10.17
CA ARG A 120 -1.26 -4.61 -10.07
C ARG A 120 -1.86 -4.96 -8.71
N TYR A 121 -1.33 -4.41 -7.62
CA TYR A 121 -1.91 -4.61 -6.29
C TYR A 121 -3.36 -4.09 -6.23
N VAL A 122 -3.58 -2.83 -6.61
CA VAL A 122 -4.93 -2.21 -6.59
C VAL A 122 -5.89 -2.96 -7.52
N LEU A 123 -5.44 -3.30 -8.73
CA LEU A 123 -6.20 -4.07 -9.70
C LEU A 123 -6.64 -5.43 -9.13
N ASN A 124 -5.68 -6.20 -8.61
CA ASN A 124 -5.97 -7.51 -8.04
C ASN A 124 -6.92 -7.40 -6.85
N HIS A 125 -6.74 -6.38 -6.00
CA HIS A 125 -7.62 -6.12 -4.87
C HIS A 125 -9.07 -5.86 -5.34
N CYS A 126 -9.28 -4.98 -6.32
CA CYS A 126 -10.61 -4.72 -6.87
C CYS A 126 -11.22 -5.96 -7.54
N ILE A 127 -10.45 -6.74 -8.30
CA ILE A 127 -10.91 -7.98 -8.94
C ILE A 127 -11.37 -8.99 -7.88
N GLN A 128 -10.58 -9.21 -6.83
CA GLN A 128 -10.91 -10.14 -5.75
C GLN A 128 -12.22 -9.76 -5.05
N HIS A 129 -12.49 -8.47 -4.89
CA HIS A 129 -13.69 -7.95 -4.24
C HIS A 129 -14.83 -7.61 -5.21
N GLN A 130 -14.70 -7.91 -6.51
CA GLN A 130 -15.70 -7.63 -7.55
C GLN A 130 -16.10 -6.14 -7.63
N ILE A 131 -15.13 -5.26 -7.37
CA ILE A 131 -15.30 -3.81 -7.46
C ILE A 131 -14.90 -3.35 -8.86
N LYS A 132 -15.81 -2.65 -9.54
CA LYS A 132 -15.52 -2.03 -10.84
C LYS A 132 -14.55 -0.86 -10.64
N LEU A 133 -13.49 -0.83 -11.44
CA LEU A 133 -12.46 0.20 -11.40
C LEU A 133 -12.29 0.86 -12.77
N LEU A 134 -11.86 2.12 -12.77
CA LEU A 134 -11.51 2.87 -13.97
C LEU A 134 -10.02 3.22 -13.89
N PHE A 135 -9.27 2.92 -14.96
CA PHE A 135 -7.94 3.46 -15.17
C PHE A 135 -8.06 4.65 -16.12
N CYS A 136 -7.58 5.81 -15.69
CA CYS A 136 -7.57 7.05 -16.45
C CYS A 136 -6.17 7.64 -16.51
#